data_AF-A0A5C7FY89-F1
#
_entry.id   AF-A0A5C7FY89-F1
#
_cell.length_a   1.000
_cell.length_b   1.000
_cell.length_c   1.000
_cell.angle_alpha   90.00
_cell.angle_beta   90.00
_cell.angle_gamma   90.00
#
_symmetry.space_group_name_H-M   'P 1'
#
loop_
_entity.id
_entity.type
_entity.pdbx_description
1 polymer ?
#
loop_
_entity_poly.entity_id
_entity_poly.type
_entity_poly.pdbx_seq_one_letter_code
_entity_poly.pdbx_strand_id
1 'polypeptide(L)'
;MKGPAGQCELCAREKPLTEHHLIPRAVHGKKYFRKLFTKEEMVHRRISVCRTCHKGIHRIIPDEKELARNFNTREALLADDRIARHIKWAARQR
;
A
#
# COMPACT_ATOMS: atom_id res chain seq x y z
N MET A 1 -4.03 12.73 7.37
CA MET A 1 -4.50 11.36 7.63
C MET A 1 -4.49 11.14 9.14
N LYS A 2 -5.67 10.95 9.73
CA LYS A 2 -5.90 10.61 11.15
C LYS A 2 -6.84 9.40 11.11
N GLY A 3 -6.44 8.28 11.70
CA GLY A 3 -7.25 7.06 11.76
C GLY A 3 -7.03 6.38 13.11
N PRO A 4 -7.71 5.25 13.38
CA PRO A 4 -7.59 4.54 14.65
C PRO A 4 -6.13 4.12 14.90
N ALA A 5 -5.75 4.08 16.18
CA ALA A 5 -4.47 3.49 16.56
C ALA A 5 -4.53 1.97 16.33
N GLY A 6 -3.46 1.43 15.77
CA GLY A 6 -3.29 0.00 15.59
C GLY A 6 -1.88 -0.33 15.11
N GLN A 7 -1.61 -1.63 14.93
CA GLN A 7 -0.35 -2.11 14.41
C GLN A 7 -0.29 -1.96 12.87
N CYS A 8 0.70 -1.24 12.36
CA CYS A 8 0.93 -1.07 10.93
C CYS A 8 1.35 -2.39 10.27
N GLU A 9 0.65 -2.81 9.21
CA GLU A 9 0.90 -4.09 8.52
C GLU A 9 2.26 -4.20 7.81
N LEU A 10 2.97 -3.08 7.65
CA LEU A 10 4.29 -3.02 7.03
C LEU A 10 5.42 -2.88 8.06
N CYS A 11 5.40 -1.82 8.88
CA CYS A 11 6.49 -1.56 9.84
C CYS A 11 6.25 -2.09 11.26
N ALA A 12 5.13 -2.76 11.51
CA ALA A 12 4.75 -3.37 12.78
C ALA A 12 4.66 -2.41 13.99
N ARG A 13 4.71 -1.10 13.77
CA ARG A 13 4.58 -0.08 14.83
C ARG A 13 3.12 0.21 15.16
N GLU A 14 2.85 0.47 16.44
CA GLU A 14 1.59 1.01 16.94
C GLU A 14 1.48 2.50 16.59
N LYS A 15 0.62 2.85 15.62
CA LYS A 15 0.42 4.24 15.16
C LYS A 15 -1.01 4.43 14.66
N PRO A 16 -1.47 5.69 14.48
CA PRO A 16 -2.66 5.97 13.68
C PRO A 16 -2.52 5.39 12.27
N LEU A 17 -3.44 4.48 11.91
CA LEU A 17 -3.43 3.79 10.63
C LEU A 17 -4.30 4.49 9.59
N THR A 18 -4.04 4.14 8.34
CA THR A 18 -4.73 4.66 7.16
C THR A 18 -4.89 3.51 6.19
N GLU A 19 -6.04 3.46 5.54
CA GLU A 19 -6.32 2.47 4.50
C GLU A 19 -5.58 2.85 3.21
N HIS A 20 -4.66 1.98 2.80
CA HIS A 20 -3.97 2.08 1.52
C HIS A 20 -4.55 1.07 0.54
N HIS A 21 -5.01 1.52 -0.61
CA HIS A 21 -5.55 0.66 -1.66
C HIS A 21 -4.40 0.10 -2.49
N LEU A 22 -4.23 -1.22 -2.48
CA LEU A 22 -3.19 -1.90 -3.26
C LEU A 22 -3.50 -1.87 -4.77
N ILE A 23 -4.78 -1.72 -5.11
CA ILE A 23 -5.22 -1.38 -6.46
C ILE A 23 -5.81 0.05 -6.40
N PRO A 24 -5.04 1.09 -6.75
CA PRO A 24 -5.51 2.48 -6.64
C PRO A 24 -6.83 2.74 -7.37
N ARG A 25 -7.69 3.54 -6.75
CA ARG A 25 -9.01 3.88 -7.30
C ARG A 25 -8.94 4.53 -8.68
N ALA A 26 -7.87 5.26 -8.96
CA ALA A 26 -7.61 5.87 -10.26
C ALA A 26 -7.47 4.87 -11.42
N VAL A 27 -7.18 3.59 -11.13
CA VAL A 27 -7.08 2.55 -12.17
C VAL A 27 -8.35 1.70 -12.33
N HIS A 28 -9.33 1.83 -11.43
CA HIS A 28 -10.56 1.00 -11.43
C HIS A 28 -11.38 1.15 -12.72
N GLY A 29 -11.36 2.33 -13.34
CA GLY A 29 -12.07 2.59 -14.60
C GLY A 29 -11.38 2.01 -15.85
N LYS A 30 -10.11 1.61 -15.76
CA LYS A 30 -9.30 1.23 -16.92
C LYS A 30 -9.62 -0.21 -17.34
N LYS A 31 -9.92 -0.41 -18.63
CA LYS A 31 -10.31 -1.71 -19.21
C LYS A 31 -9.30 -2.83 -18.91
N TYR A 32 -8.01 -2.52 -18.91
CA TYR A 32 -6.95 -3.47 -18.57
C TYR A 32 -7.14 -4.07 -17.17
N PHE A 33 -7.33 -3.22 -16.14
CA PHE A 33 -7.47 -3.67 -14.76
C PHE A 33 -8.81 -4.35 -14.50
N ARG A 34 -9.89 -3.90 -15.15
CA ARG A 34 -11.21 -4.55 -15.08
C ARG A 34 -11.25 -5.97 -15.65
N LYS A 35 -10.28 -6.34 -16.50
CA LYS A 35 -10.12 -7.71 -17.01
C LYS A 35 -9.30 -8.61 -16.07
N LEU A 36 -8.43 -8.01 -15.27
CA LEU A 36 -7.53 -8.73 -14.36
C LEU A 36 -8.11 -8.90 -12.96
N PHE A 37 -8.93 -7.95 -12.51
CA PHE A 37 -9.48 -7.93 -11.16
C PHE A 37 -10.99 -7.74 -11.19
N THR A 38 -11.67 -8.44 -10.30
CA THR A 38 -13.08 -8.20 -10.01
C THR A 38 -13.25 -6.83 -9.34
N LYS A 39 -14.49 -6.30 -9.39
CA LYS A 39 -14.82 -5.05 -8.68
C LYS A 39 -14.54 -5.18 -7.17
N GLU A 40 -14.83 -6.34 -6.60
CA GLU A 40 -14.62 -6.62 -5.19
C GLU A 40 -13.12 -6.59 -4.84
N GLU A 41 -12.27 -7.25 -5.62
CA GLU A 41 -10.82 -7.21 -5.41
C GLU A 41 -10.26 -5.80 -5.52
N MET A 42 -10.69 -5.01 -6.51
CA MET A 42 -10.23 -3.64 -6.68
C MET A 42 -10.61 -2.74 -5.50
N VAL A 43 -11.75 -2.99 -4.86
CA VAL A 43 -12.25 -2.19 -3.73
C VAL A 43 -11.67 -2.67 -2.39
N HIS A 44 -11.54 -3.98 -2.20
CA HIS A 44 -11.22 -4.57 -0.90
C HIS A 44 -9.77 -5.00 -0.73
N ARG A 45 -8.95 -5.04 -1.79
CA ARG A 45 -7.49 -5.20 -1.63
C ARG A 45 -6.87 -3.92 -1.09
N ARG A 46 -6.86 -3.85 0.23
CA ARG A 46 -6.36 -2.72 1.01
C ARG A 46 -5.55 -3.23 2.20
N ILE A 47 -4.65 -2.39 2.67
CA ILE A 47 -3.88 -2.62 3.90
C ILE A 47 -3.92 -1.40 4.81
N SER A 48 -3.88 -1.67 6.09
CA SER A 48 -3.89 -0.73 7.18
C SER A 48 -2.46 -0.35 7.55
N VAL A 49 -2.04 0.84 7.13
CA VAL A 49 -0.64 1.31 7.25
C VAL A 49 -0.55 2.67 7.90
N CYS A 50 0.52 2.88 8.68
CA CYS A 50 0.80 4.19 9.25
C CYS A 50 1.14 5.22 8.15
N ARG A 51 0.95 6.52 8.46
CA ARG A 51 1.23 7.63 7.53
C ARG A 51 2.63 7.58 6.90
N THR A 52 3.66 7.20 7.65
CA THR A 52 5.05 7.11 7.15
C THR A 52 5.20 6.02 6.09
N CYS A 53 4.55 4.87 6.29
CA CYS A 53 4.57 3.78 5.32
C CYS A 53 3.72 4.11 4.10
N HIS A 54 2.52 4.65 4.30
CA HIS A 54 1.66 5.09 3.20
C HIS A 54 2.39 6.06 2.27
N LYS A 55 2.96 7.13 2.82
CA LYS A 55 3.77 8.09 2.02
C LYS A 55 4.99 7.44 1.39
N GLY A 56 5.59 6.46 2.07
CA GLY A 56 6.72 5.69 1.55
C GLY A 56 6.37 4.96 0.26
N ILE A 57 5.25 4.24 0.23
CA ILE A 57 4.78 3.49 -0.93
C ILE A 57 4.66 4.42 -2.14
N HIS A 58 3.88 5.52 -2.03
CA HIS A 58 3.69 6.44 -3.15
C HIS A 58 4.92 7.26 -3.52
N ARG A 59 5.90 7.41 -2.61
CA ARG A 59 7.18 8.06 -2.95
C ARG A 59 8.08 7.12 -3.75
N ILE A 60 8.09 5.84 -3.42
CA ILE A 60 8.97 4.83 -4.03
C ILE A 60 8.37 4.30 -5.34
N ILE A 61 7.05 4.11 -5.36
CA ILE A 61 6.26 3.68 -6.52
C ILE A 61 5.19 4.76 -6.77
N PRO A 62 5.54 5.84 -7.48
CA PRO A 62 4.61 6.95 -7.74
C PRO A 62 3.59 6.62 -8.83
N ASP A 63 3.88 5.70 -9.76
CA ASP A 63 2.92 5.29 -10.79
C ASP A 63 1.88 4.32 -10.21
N GLU A 64 0.64 4.79 -10.07
CA GLU A 64 -0.50 3.99 -9.63
C GLU A 64 -0.77 2.76 -10.53
N LYS A 65 -0.44 2.85 -11.83
CA LYS A 65 -0.56 1.70 -12.73
C LYS A 65 0.50 0.65 -12.42
N GLU A 66 1.71 1.04 -12.07
CA GLU A 66 2.77 0.12 -11.62
C GLU A 66 2.36 -0.53 -10.31
N LEU A 67 1.85 0.26 -9.35
CA LEU A 67 1.37 -0.23 -8.07
C LEU A 67 0.29 -1.32 -8.24
N ALA A 68 -0.73 -1.05 -9.05
CA ALA A 68 -1.78 -2.03 -9.32
C ALA A 68 -1.32 -3.28 -10.10
N ARG A 69 -0.28 -3.16 -10.93
CA ARG A 69 0.21 -4.26 -11.76
C ARG A 69 1.11 -5.20 -10.96
N ASN A 70 2.09 -4.62 -10.27
CA ASN A 70 3.22 -5.36 -9.73
C ASN A 70 3.21 -5.43 -8.19
N PHE A 71 2.45 -4.55 -7.53
CA PHE A 71 2.47 -4.36 -6.07
C PHE A 71 1.07 -4.39 -5.45
N ASN A 72 0.16 -5.18 -6.04
CA ASN A 72 -1.24 -5.27 -5.63
C ASN A 72 -1.51 -6.24 -4.45
N THR A 73 -0.45 -6.73 -3.80
CA THR A 73 -0.49 -7.51 -2.57
C THR A 73 0.53 -6.96 -1.57
N ARG A 74 0.32 -7.26 -0.28
CA ARG A 74 1.27 -6.91 0.78
C ARG A 74 2.62 -7.60 0.56
N GLU A 75 2.58 -8.86 0.12
CA GLU A 75 3.76 -9.70 -0.11
C GLU A 75 4.61 -9.11 -1.24
N ALA A 76 3.98 -8.63 -2.32
CA ALA A 76 4.66 -7.98 -3.42
C ALA A 76 5.34 -6.67 -2.99
N LEU A 77 4.71 -5.88 -2.11
CA LEU A 77 5.34 -4.70 -1.52
C LEU A 77 6.56 -5.08 -0.67
N LEU A 78 6.46 -6.13 0.13
CA LEU A 78 7.55 -6.58 1.01
C LEU A 78 8.72 -7.21 0.25
N ALA A 79 8.45 -7.79 -0.92
CA ALA A 79 9.46 -8.37 -1.80
C ALA A 79 10.32 -7.31 -2.53
N ASP A 80 9.85 -6.06 -2.65
CA ASP A 80 10.63 -4.98 -3.25
C ASP A 80 11.67 -4.43 -2.27
N ASP A 81 12.94 -4.50 -2.66
CA ASP A 81 14.06 -4.05 -1.81
C ASP A 81 13.97 -2.56 -1.41
N ARG A 82 13.43 -1.71 -2.28
CA ARG A 82 13.31 -0.26 -1.99
C ARG A 82 12.26 -0.05 -0.90
N ILE A 83 11.12 -0.74 -1.00
CA ILE A 83 10.07 -0.74 0.02
C ILE A 83 10.57 -1.39 1.31
N ALA A 84 11.21 -2.55 1.26
CA ALA A 84 11.73 -3.25 2.42
C ALA A 84 12.75 -2.40 3.21
N ARG A 85 13.65 -1.70 2.51
CA ARG A 85 14.58 -0.73 3.14
C ARG A 85 13.85 0.41 3.83
N HIS A 86 12.83 0.98 3.18
CA HIS A 86 12.00 2.02 3.77
C HIS A 86 11.26 1.53 5.02
N ILE A 87 10.71 0.32 4.99
CA ILE A 87 10.00 -0.28 6.12
C ILE A 87 10.96 -0.49 7.30
N LYS A 88 12.16 -1.06 7.06
CA LYS A 88 13.19 -1.26 8.08
C LYS A 88 13.60 0.06 8.74
N TRP A 89 13.75 1.13 7.96
CA TRP A 89 14.00 2.47 8.48
C TRP A 89 12.79 3.00 9.27
N ALA A 90 11.58 2.89 8.72
CA ALA A 90 10.35 3.39 9.31
C ALA A 90 10.05 2.75 10.66
N ALA A 91 10.35 1.45 10.82
CA ALA A 91 10.19 0.70 12.07
C ALA A 91 11.03 1.28 13.23
N ARG A 92 12.11 2.00 12.92
CA ARG A 92 13.02 2.62 13.91
C ARG A 92 12.70 4.09 14.19
N GLN A 93 11.74 4.69 13.47
CA GLN A 93 11.39 6.09 13.67
C GLN A 93 10.44 6.24 14.87
N ARG A 94 10.65 7.31 15.66
CA ARG A 94 9.77 7.69 16.78
C ARG A 94 8.33 7.99 16.32
#